data_AF-A0A248LD06-F1
#
_entry.id   AF-A0A248LD06-F1
#
_cell.length_a   1.000
_cell.length_b   1.000
_cell.length_c   1.000
_cell.angle_alpha   90.00
_cell.angle_beta   90.00
_cell.angle_gamma   90.00
#
_symmetry.space_group_name_H-M   'P 1'
#
loop_
_entity.id
_entity.type
_entity.pdbx_description
1 polymer ?
#
loop_
_entity_poly.entity_id
_entity_poly.type
_entity_poly.pdbx_seq_one_letter_code
_entity_poly.pdbx_strand_id
1 'polypeptide(L)'
;MDYLWCVLEPNGPHYFVKGILELPIAGQDEPFWWITWVSLSPDNFARFNEKKRPRIEEPMFGWFSSDLPAYPDTVNLKVMVHDEGPDQLPFFELEPTDHPLSIEFYSEMTLAQVHAIADIVYAQE
;
A
#
# COMPACT_ATOMS: atom_id res chain seq x y z
N MET A 1 14.13 14.55 -2.41
CA MET A 1 12.88 14.03 -3.01
C MET A 1 12.88 12.53 -2.71
N ASP A 2 12.95 12.18 -1.42
CA ASP A 2 13.45 10.86 -0.98
C ASP A 2 12.42 10.23 -0.02
N TYR A 3 11.12 10.47 -0.29
CA TYR A 3 10.02 10.04 0.60
C TYR A 3 9.17 8.90 0.02
N LEU A 4 9.44 8.48 -1.22
CA LEU A 4 8.66 7.46 -1.93
C LEU A 4 9.23 6.04 -1.77
N TRP A 5 10.45 5.91 -1.25
CA TRP A 5 11.07 4.62 -1.05
C TRP A 5 12.08 4.65 0.09
N CYS A 6 12.43 3.47 0.59
CA CYS A 6 13.44 3.27 1.62
C CYS A 6 14.20 1.97 1.33
N VAL A 7 15.49 1.94 1.68
CA VAL A 7 16.30 0.72 1.69
C VAL A 7 16.76 0.49 3.13
N LEU A 8 16.44 -0.68 3.67
CA LEU A 8 16.91 -1.11 4.98
C LEU A 8 17.98 -2.18 4.79
N GLU A 9 19.05 -2.15 5.58
CA GLU A 9 20.15 -3.12 5.48
C GLU A 9 20.31 -4.13 6.64
N PRO A 10 19.25 -4.57 7.37
CA PRO A 10 19.40 -5.65 8.34
C PRO A 10 19.67 -6.97 7.62
N ASN A 11 20.89 -7.49 7.74
CA ASN A 11 21.34 -8.74 7.12
C ASN A 11 21.30 -8.73 5.57
N GLY A 12 21.47 -7.56 4.95
CA GLY A 12 21.40 -7.37 3.50
C GLY A 12 20.32 -6.36 3.10
N PRO A 13 20.28 -5.90 1.83
CA PRO A 13 19.37 -4.84 1.41
C PRO A 13 17.93 -5.35 1.23
N HIS A 14 16.99 -4.60 1.80
CA HIS A 14 15.55 -4.78 1.66
C HIS A 14 14.95 -3.49 1.11
N TYR A 15 14.12 -3.61 0.08
CA TYR A 15 13.69 -2.49 -0.73
C TYR A 15 12.20 -2.24 -0.55
N PHE A 16 11.83 -1.04 -0.12
CA PHE A 16 10.45 -0.67 0.17
C PHE A 16 10.04 0.54 -0.65
N VAL A 17 8.81 0.51 -1.14
CA VAL A 17 8.14 1.64 -1.78
C VAL A 17 6.95 2.08 -0.94
N LYS A 18 6.77 3.39 -0.82
CA LYS A 18 5.63 4.02 -0.16
C LYS A 18 4.55 4.28 -1.20
N GLY A 19 3.31 3.93 -0.92
CA GLY A 19 2.19 4.08 -1.85
C GLY A 19 0.85 4.19 -1.16
N ILE A 20 -0.21 4.26 -1.96
CA ILE A 20 -1.58 4.46 -1.50
C ILE A 20 -2.36 3.15 -1.67
N LEU A 21 -3.05 2.76 -0.61
CA LEU A 21 -4.13 1.77 -0.65
C LEU A 21 -5.45 2.53 -0.47
N GLU A 22 -6.34 2.42 -1.45
CA GLU A 22 -7.65 3.11 -1.44
C GLU A 22 -8.76 2.11 -1.10
N LEU A 23 -9.62 2.49 -0.16
CA LEU A 23 -10.80 1.72 0.24
C LEU A 23 -12.06 2.55 -0.05
N PRO A 24 -12.92 2.16 -1.01
CA PRO A 24 -14.14 2.89 -1.32
C PRO A 24 -15.08 3.00 -0.11
N ILE A 25 -15.79 4.12 0.04
CA ILE A 25 -16.79 4.30 1.10
C ILE A 25 -18.18 4.40 0.49
N ALA A 26 -19.12 3.59 0.98
CA ALA A 26 -20.49 3.54 0.51
C ALA A 26 -21.17 4.92 0.58
N GLY A 27 -21.63 5.40 -0.58
CA GLY A 27 -22.34 6.68 -0.69
C GLY A 27 -21.46 7.92 -0.51
N GLN A 28 -20.12 7.80 -0.61
CA GLN A 28 -19.19 8.93 -0.65
C GLN A 28 -18.41 8.93 -1.97
N ASP A 29 -18.09 10.12 -2.47
CA ASP A 29 -17.24 10.27 -3.67
C ASP A 29 -15.74 10.14 -3.34
N GLU A 30 -15.36 10.44 -2.10
CA GLU A 30 -13.98 10.34 -1.62
C GLU A 30 -13.76 9.00 -0.88
N PRO A 31 -12.73 8.21 -1.24
CA PRO A 31 -12.40 6.98 -0.56
C PRO A 31 -11.62 7.23 0.75
N PHE A 32 -11.49 6.19 1.56
CA PHE A 32 -10.55 6.16 2.66
C PHE A 32 -9.15 5.77 2.14
N TRP A 33 -8.11 6.51 2.53
CA TRP A 33 -6.73 6.26 2.09
C TRP A 33 -5.83 5.79 3.24
N TRP A 34 -5.09 4.71 2.99
CA TRP A 34 -3.88 4.42 3.74
C TRP A 34 -2.64 4.77 2.91
N ILE A 35 -1.67 5.45 3.53
CA ILE A 35 -0.31 5.55 2.96
C ILE A 35 0.57 4.51 3.64
N THR A 36 1.04 3.53 2.88
CA THR A 36 1.65 2.30 3.41
C THR A 36 2.95 1.96 2.69
N TRP A 37 3.63 0.93 3.15
CA TRP A 37 4.88 0.43 2.59
C TRP A 37 4.68 -0.98 2.02
N VAL A 38 5.25 -1.23 0.85
CA VAL A 38 5.31 -2.54 0.18
C VAL A 38 6.77 -2.84 -0.14
N SER A 39 7.20 -4.08 0.12
CA SER A 39 8.52 -4.54 -0.29
C SER A 39 8.53 -4.98 -1.75
N LEU A 40 9.60 -4.67 -2.46
CA LEU A 40 9.85 -5.10 -3.84
C LEU A 40 11.07 -6.01 -3.90
N SER A 41 11.10 -6.86 -4.93
CA SER A 41 12.34 -7.55 -5.30
C SER A 41 13.41 -6.53 -5.72
N PRO A 42 14.71 -6.89 -5.66
CA PRO A 42 15.78 -6.01 -6.13
C PRO A 42 15.57 -5.53 -7.58
N ASP A 43 15.09 -6.41 -8.46
CA ASP A 43 14.85 -6.09 -9.87
C ASP A 43 13.69 -5.10 -10.04
N ASN A 44 12.57 -5.32 -9.35
CA ASN A 44 11.43 -4.39 -9.38
C ASN A 44 11.81 -3.04 -8.77
N PHE A 45 12.57 -3.04 -7.68
CA PHE A 45 13.05 -1.80 -7.08
C PHE A 45 14.01 -1.04 -7.99
N ALA A 46 14.94 -1.72 -8.65
CA ALA A 46 15.87 -1.11 -9.60
C ALA A 46 15.11 -0.44 -10.76
N ARG A 47 14.07 -1.12 -11.29
CA ARG A 47 13.17 -0.54 -12.29
C ARG A 47 12.44 0.69 -11.74
N PHE A 48 11.87 0.61 -10.53
CA PHE A 48 11.13 1.71 -9.91
C PHE A 48 12.01 2.94 -9.58
N ASN A 49 13.29 2.73 -9.27
CA ASN A 49 14.21 3.80 -8.89
C ASN A 49 15.07 4.31 -10.06
N GLU A 50 14.84 3.82 -11.29
CA GLU A 50 15.61 4.25 -12.46
C GLU A 50 15.39 5.74 -12.76
N LYS A 51 16.50 6.47 -12.91
CA LYS A 51 16.46 7.91 -13.22
C LYS A 51 15.89 8.12 -14.62
N LYS A 52 14.92 9.05 -14.74
CA LYS A 52 14.27 9.42 -16.01
C LYS A 52 13.54 8.26 -16.69
N ARG A 53 13.06 7.27 -15.92
CA ARG A 53 12.19 6.22 -16.45
C ARG A 53 10.82 6.77 -16.84
N PRO A 54 10.13 6.16 -17.82
CA PRO A 54 8.69 6.37 -18.00
C PRO A 54 7.90 5.71 -16.86
N ARG A 55 6.58 5.89 -16.87
CA ARG A 55 5.66 5.07 -16.08
C ARG A 55 5.91 3.59 -16.40
N ILE A 56 5.96 2.74 -15.38
CA ILE A 56 6.03 1.29 -15.54
C ILE A 56 4.60 0.79 -15.79
N GLU A 57 4.35 0.24 -16.98
CA GLU A 57 3.00 -0.22 -17.38
C GLU A 57 2.60 -1.52 -16.68
N GLU A 58 3.55 -2.46 -16.53
CA GLU A 58 3.29 -3.74 -15.87
C GLU A 58 3.37 -3.60 -14.34
N PRO A 59 2.31 -3.92 -13.58
CA PRO A 59 2.36 -3.82 -12.14
C PRO A 59 3.43 -4.74 -11.55
N MET A 60 4.11 -4.25 -10.52
CA MET A 60 5.18 -4.99 -9.88
C MET A 60 4.62 -5.76 -8.69
N PHE A 61 4.85 -7.07 -8.65
CA PHE A 61 4.55 -7.85 -7.46
C PHE A 61 5.40 -7.38 -6.25
N GLY A 62 4.76 -7.32 -5.09
CA GLY A 62 5.39 -7.03 -3.81
C GLY A 62 4.64 -7.62 -2.61
N TRP A 63 5.21 -7.44 -1.42
CA TRP A 63 4.61 -7.86 -0.15
C TRP A 63 4.28 -6.66 0.73
N PHE A 64 3.03 -6.57 1.16
CA PHE A 64 2.58 -5.54 2.08
C PHE A 64 3.42 -5.56 3.36
N SER A 65 3.94 -4.40 3.74
CA SER A 65 4.96 -4.25 4.79
C SER A 65 4.55 -3.21 5.83
N SER A 66 3.26 -2.94 5.96
CA SER A 66 2.67 -2.10 7.01
C SER A 66 1.72 -2.94 7.84
N ASP A 67 1.75 -2.74 9.16
CA ASP A 67 0.80 -3.33 10.09
C ASP A 67 -0.32 -2.31 10.30
N LEU A 68 -1.51 -2.58 9.77
CA LEU A 68 -2.64 -1.66 9.85
C LEU A 68 -3.48 -1.95 11.10
N PRO A 69 -3.78 -0.92 11.91
CA PRO A 69 -4.71 -1.08 13.02
C PRO A 69 -6.11 -1.45 12.52
N ALA A 70 -6.90 -2.09 13.38
CA ALA A 70 -8.27 -2.57 13.11
C ALA A 70 -8.39 -3.79 12.18
N TYR A 71 -7.27 -4.30 11.64
CA TYR A 71 -7.25 -5.52 10.83
C TYR A 71 -6.51 -6.66 11.56
N PRO A 72 -6.73 -7.93 11.17
CA PRO A 72 -5.74 -8.98 11.40
C PRO A 72 -4.40 -8.62 10.75
N ASP A 73 -3.34 -9.37 11.05
CA ASP A 73 -1.99 -9.14 10.52
C ASP A 73 -2.01 -8.90 9.00
N THR A 74 -1.67 -7.66 8.61
CA THR A 74 -1.63 -7.23 7.21
C THR A 74 -0.26 -7.43 6.57
N VAL A 75 0.76 -7.75 7.36
CA VAL A 75 2.12 -7.95 6.84
C VAL A 75 2.15 -9.22 5.99
N ASN A 76 2.87 -9.17 4.87
CA ASN A 76 2.97 -10.25 3.87
C ASN A 76 1.68 -10.56 3.10
N LEU A 77 0.68 -9.67 3.10
CA LEU A 77 -0.36 -9.73 2.07
C LEU A 77 0.28 -9.48 0.69
N LYS A 78 -0.18 -10.21 -0.32
CA LYS A 78 0.28 -10.03 -1.70
C LYS A 78 -0.31 -8.77 -2.29
N VAL A 79 0.54 -7.99 -2.97
CA VAL A 79 0.18 -6.70 -3.57
C VAL A 79 0.75 -6.59 -4.97
N MET A 80 -0.02 -6.01 -5.87
CA MET A 80 0.46 -5.48 -7.13
C MET A 80 0.64 -3.97 -7.00
N VAL A 81 1.86 -3.50 -7.27
CA VAL A 81 2.25 -2.09 -7.21
C VAL A 81 2.08 -1.49 -8.60
N HIS A 82 1.08 -0.63 -8.73
CA HIS A 82 0.79 0.13 -9.94
C HIS A 82 1.52 1.46 -9.88
N ASP A 83 2.50 1.61 -10.76
CA ASP A 83 3.27 2.85 -10.85
C ASP A 83 2.44 3.95 -11.51
N GLU A 84 2.42 5.14 -10.93
CA GLU A 84 1.75 6.34 -11.49
C GLU A 84 2.75 7.30 -12.16
N GLY A 85 4.01 6.89 -12.28
CA GLY A 85 5.08 7.64 -12.91
C GLY A 85 6.06 8.24 -11.91
N PRO A 86 7.10 8.92 -12.40
CA PRO A 86 8.14 9.50 -11.56
C PRO A 86 7.56 10.49 -10.53
N ASP A 87 8.06 10.40 -9.31
CA ASP A 87 7.69 11.28 -8.20
C ASP A 87 6.21 11.22 -7.76
N GLN A 88 5.43 10.24 -8.23
CA GLN A 88 4.07 9.96 -7.78
C GLN A 88 4.05 8.78 -6.78
N LEU A 89 3.06 8.79 -5.87
CA LEU A 89 2.80 7.61 -5.05
C LEU A 89 2.18 6.52 -5.94
N PRO A 90 2.73 5.30 -5.98
CA PRO A 90 2.08 4.19 -6.63
C PRO A 90 0.78 3.81 -5.92
N PHE A 91 -0.15 3.25 -6.68
CA PHE A 91 -1.36 2.62 -6.17
C PHE A 91 -1.09 1.15 -5.85
N PHE A 92 -1.63 0.66 -4.74
CA PHE A 92 -1.49 -0.72 -4.29
C PHE A 92 -2.80 -1.48 -4.50
N GLU A 93 -2.74 -2.55 -5.28
CA GLU A 93 -3.84 -3.49 -5.47
C GLU A 93 -3.59 -4.77 -4.66
N LEU A 94 -4.50 -5.11 -3.76
CA LEU A 94 -4.39 -6.32 -2.94
C LEU A 94 -4.79 -7.57 -3.75
N GLU A 95 -4.17 -8.71 -3.47
CA GLU A 95 -4.69 -9.99 -3.98
C GLU A 95 -6.11 -10.26 -3.39
N PRO A 96 -7.09 -10.71 -4.19
CA PRO A 96 -8.40 -11.12 -3.68
C PRO A 96 -8.26 -12.31 -2.72
N THR A 97 -8.61 -12.11 -1.46
CA THR A 97 -8.52 -13.12 -0.40
C THR A 97 -9.65 -12.93 0.62
N ASP A 98 -9.79 -13.87 1.56
CA ASP A 98 -10.73 -13.74 2.69
C ASP A 98 -10.23 -12.80 3.81
N HIS A 99 -9.09 -12.13 3.62
CA HIS A 99 -8.58 -11.16 4.58
C HIS A 99 -9.51 -9.94 4.63
N PRO A 100 -9.92 -9.41 5.80
CA PRO A 100 -10.88 -8.30 5.89
C PRO A 100 -10.46 -7.06 5.08
N LEU A 101 -9.18 -6.69 5.10
CA LEU A 101 -8.65 -5.60 4.27
C LEU A 101 -8.84 -5.83 2.76
N SER A 102 -8.67 -7.06 2.28
CA SER A 102 -8.86 -7.40 0.86
C SER A 102 -10.34 -7.38 0.49
N ILE A 103 -11.22 -7.88 1.37
CA ILE A 103 -12.67 -7.79 1.20
C ILE A 103 -13.09 -6.33 1.09
N GLU A 104 -12.65 -5.45 2.01
CA GLU A 104 -12.97 -4.02 2.01
C GLU A 104 -12.35 -3.27 0.83
N PHE A 105 -11.20 -3.70 0.31
CA PHE A 105 -10.61 -3.14 -0.91
C PHE A 105 -11.45 -3.41 -2.17
N TYR A 106 -12.06 -4.60 -2.26
CA TYR A 106 -12.92 -5.00 -3.38
C TYR A 106 -14.41 -4.71 -3.16
N SER A 107 -14.77 -4.15 -2.01
CA SER A 107 -16.14 -3.77 -1.66
C SER A 107 -16.19 -2.33 -1.15
N GLU A 108 -17.35 -1.88 -0.70
CA GLU A 108 -17.48 -0.56 -0.10
C GLU A 108 -17.44 -0.68 1.42
N MET A 109 -16.59 0.11 2.05
CA MET A 109 -16.63 0.34 3.49
C MET A 109 -17.84 1.19 3.87
N THR A 110 -18.35 0.97 5.07
CA THR A 110 -19.32 1.88 5.69
C THR A 110 -18.61 3.00 6.46
N LEU A 111 -19.26 4.16 6.62
CA LEU A 111 -18.76 5.22 7.50
C LEU A 111 -18.55 4.75 8.95
N ALA A 112 -19.32 3.76 9.41
CA ALA A 112 -19.15 3.17 10.74
C ALA A 112 -17.81 2.41 10.85
N GLN A 113 -17.40 1.68 9.81
CA GLN A 113 -16.07 1.04 9.76
C GLN A 113 -14.96 2.09 9.78
N VAL A 114 -15.11 3.17 8.99
CA VAL A 114 -14.12 4.28 8.98
C VAL A 114 -13.98 4.92 10.38
N HIS A 115 -15.09 5.21 11.06
CA HIS A 115 -15.04 5.73 12.43
C HIS A 115 -14.40 4.75 13.41
N ALA A 116 -14.68 3.44 13.28
CA ALA A 116 -14.05 2.43 14.13
C ALA A 116 -12.52 2.37 13.94
N ILE A 117 -12.04 2.50 12.70
CA ILE A 117 -10.61 2.64 12.41
C ILE A 117 -10.05 3.90 13.06
N ALA A 118 -10.72 5.04 12.90
CA ALA A 118 -10.28 6.32 13.47
C ALA A 118 -10.17 6.25 15.00
N ASP A 119 -11.16 5.68 15.68
CA ASP A 119 -11.14 5.50 17.14
C ASP A 119 -9.93 4.66 17.60
N ILE A 120 -9.58 3.62 16.86
CA ILE A 120 -8.42 2.77 17.17
C ILE A 120 -7.10 3.50 16.92
N VAL A 121 -7.00 4.26 15.82
CA VAL A 121 -5.79 5.02 15.46
C VAL A 121 -5.53 6.15 16.48
N TYR A 122 -6.55 6.95 16.79
CA TYR A 122 -6.42 8.07 17.72
C TYR A 122 -6.25 7.62 19.18
N ALA A 123 -6.64 6.39 19.53
CA ALA A 123 -6.38 5.83 20.86
C ALA A 123 -4.91 5.40 21.08
N GLN A 124 -4.09 5.37 20.03
CA GLN A 124 -2.67 4.98 20.09
C GLN A 124 -1.70 6.17 20.17
N GLU A 125 -2.22 7.41 20.10
CA GLU A 125 -1.47 8.67 20.30
C GLU A 125 -1.56 9.16 21.76
#